data_AF-A0A9P5BZU4-F1
#
_entry.id   AF-A0A9P5BZU4-F1
#
_cell.length_a   1.000
_cell.length_b   1.000
_cell.length_c   1.000
_cell.angle_alpha   90.00
_cell.angle_beta   90.00
_cell.angle_gamma   90.00
#
_symmetry.space_group_name_H-M   'P 1'
#
loop_
_entity.id
_entity.type
_entity.pdbx_description
1 polymer ?
#
loop_
_entity_poly.entity_id
_entity_poly.type
_entity_poly.pdbx_seq_one_letter_code
_entity_poly.pdbx_strand_id
1 'polypeptide(L)'
;MPARMWKHGIHSFLELLRQRLPYSLDYMLAFIYLAYQMMALLYETVPAFEDTWIECLGDLGRYRMAIEDEDIRDRETWASVARSWYSKAADKNPTVGRLYHHLAILARPNALQQMYYYSRSLASVETFPSARESIMTLLGFALAPDQSAYSIPSPVDASFITAHAHIFARRIAEKYEAAQAEYLSQLDNHIGRVTAKWKEQGVYTAVTNSAAWLDFGAETNTLRLILELRARERRHSQLTEDQIMAELNTQKDKPKLTEAEVPSAVKALSTDTAFREAVNLASRTLSVVLRRIGDKNVLPHVHVMLAFLSVLASIEYVADLIEQAPWADLVPFLNALVKTETQQSQTQDLDALLTQPAFAAGMENNADRDELPLPEDYLVRGLIWGEEYFPPKYFEKEHDEEERYLELASTAKRRTERVLRLGTQLSSFNRWVSYNKTAHTFSLSQTRTAQSI
;
A
#
# COMPACT_ATOMS: atom_id res chain seq x y z
N MET A 1 2.54 -24.71 -19.95
CA MET A 1 1.44 -25.70 -20.01
C MET A 1 0.24 -25.26 -19.16
N PRO A 2 0.38 -24.86 -17.88
CA PRO A 2 -0.73 -24.36 -17.03
C PRO A 2 -1.57 -23.24 -17.65
N ALA A 3 -0.94 -22.18 -18.16
CA ALA A 3 -1.64 -21.07 -18.80
C ALA A 3 -2.52 -21.49 -19.99
N ARG A 4 -2.11 -22.51 -20.77
CA ARG A 4 -2.91 -23.04 -21.87
C ARG A 4 -4.10 -23.86 -21.36
N MET A 5 -3.89 -24.66 -20.31
CA MET A 5 -4.95 -25.44 -19.68
C MET A 5 -6.01 -24.51 -19.08
N TRP A 6 -5.60 -23.46 -18.36
CA TRP A 6 -6.52 -22.44 -17.88
C TRP A 6 -7.28 -21.79 -19.05
N LYS A 7 -6.55 -21.20 -20.00
CA LYS A 7 -7.15 -20.44 -21.11
C LYS A 7 -8.12 -21.28 -21.94
N HIS A 8 -7.68 -22.45 -22.41
CA HIS A 8 -8.42 -23.26 -23.40
C HIS A 8 -9.24 -24.39 -22.79
N GLY A 9 -8.84 -24.92 -21.62
CA GLY A 9 -9.50 -26.04 -20.97
C GLY A 9 -10.52 -25.65 -19.90
N ILE A 10 -10.41 -24.45 -19.31
CA ILE A 10 -11.29 -24.01 -18.22
C ILE A 10 -12.00 -22.71 -18.59
N HIS A 11 -11.25 -21.62 -18.77
CA HIS A 11 -11.79 -20.28 -18.97
C HIS A 11 -12.69 -20.17 -20.21
N SER A 12 -12.28 -20.72 -21.37
CA SER A 12 -13.13 -20.73 -22.57
C SER A 12 -14.48 -21.43 -22.35
N PHE A 13 -14.52 -22.50 -21.57
CA PHE A 13 -15.76 -23.20 -21.23
C PHE A 13 -16.60 -22.41 -20.23
N LEU A 14 -15.98 -21.82 -19.21
CA LEU A 14 -16.66 -20.93 -18.26
C LEU A 14 -17.34 -19.77 -18.98
N GLU A 15 -16.66 -19.12 -19.91
CA GLU A 15 -17.24 -18.01 -20.69
C GLU A 15 -18.37 -18.46 -21.61
N LEU A 16 -18.24 -19.61 -22.26
CA LEU A 16 -19.31 -20.19 -23.08
C LEU A 16 -20.55 -20.49 -22.24
N LEU A 17 -20.37 -21.10 -21.07
CA LEU A 17 -21.46 -21.43 -20.15
C LEU A 17 -22.09 -20.15 -19.59
N ARG A 18 -21.28 -19.17 -19.17
CA ARG A 18 -21.74 -17.87 -18.65
C ARG A 18 -22.63 -17.13 -19.66
N GLN A 19 -22.26 -17.13 -20.94
CA GLN A 19 -23.06 -16.50 -22.01
C GLN A 19 -24.44 -17.14 -22.23
N ARG A 20 -24.66 -18.37 -21.74
CA ARG A 20 -25.90 -19.13 -21.91
C ARG A 20 -26.78 -19.14 -20.65
N LEU A 21 -26.40 -18.40 -19.61
CA LEU A 21 -27.22 -18.25 -18.41
C LEU A 21 -28.58 -17.59 -18.75
N PRO A 22 -29.67 -17.97 -18.07
CA PRO A 22 -29.72 -18.91 -16.94
C PRO A 22 -29.75 -20.40 -17.35
N TYR A 23 -29.96 -20.74 -18.63
CA TYR A 23 -30.21 -22.11 -19.09
C TYR A 23 -29.04 -23.09 -18.89
N SER A 24 -27.83 -22.58 -18.74
CA SER A 24 -26.60 -23.35 -18.52
C SER A 24 -26.20 -23.50 -17.04
N LEU A 25 -27.00 -23.00 -16.09
CA LEU A 25 -26.60 -22.87 -14.68
C LEU A 25 -26.11 -24.20 -14.07
N ASP A 26 -26.89 -25.27 -14.20
CA ASP A 26 -26.53 -26.59 -13.66
C ASP A 26 -25.22 -27.13 -14.25
N TYR A 27 -25.03 -26.95 -15.57
CA TYR A 27 -23.80 -27.34 -16.25
C TYR A 27 -22.60 -26.50 -15.80
N MET A 28 -22.82 -25.19 -15.58
CA MET A 28 -21.80 -24.28 -15.10
C MET A 28 -21.38 -24.61 -13.67
N LEU A 29 -22.34 -24.91 -12.79
CA LEU A 29 -22.07 -25.36 -11.43
C LEU A 29 -21.25 -26.65 -11.44
N ALA A 30 -21.73 -27.69 -12.13
CA ALA A 30 -21.02 -28.96 -12.23
C ALA A 30 -19.59 -28.80 -12.79
N PHE A 31 -19.43 -27.96 -13.82
CA PHE A 31 -18.12 -27.67 -14.41
C PHE A 31 -17.18 -26.96 -13.43
N ILE A 32 -17.67 -25.96 -12.68
CA ILE A 32 -16.85 -25.25 -11.69
C ILE A 32 -16.39 -26.20 -10.59
N TYR A 33 -17.28 -27.05 -10.04
CA TYR A 33 -16.90 -28.02 -9.02
C TYR A 33 -15.85 -29.02 -9.52
N LEU A 34 -16.04 -29.55 -10.74
CA LEU A 34 -15.06 -30.46 -11.35
C LEU A 34 -13.70 -29.77 -11.57
N ALA A 35 -13.71 -28.57 -12.15
CA ALA A 35 -12.49 -27.81 -12.38
C ALA A 35 -11.80 -27.47 -11.06
N TYR A 36 -12.55 -27.10 -10.02
CA TYR A 36 -12.01 -26.79 -8.69
C TYR A 36 -11.34 -28.01 -8.06
N GLN A 37 -12.00 -29.17 -8.07
CA GLN A 37 -11.41 -30.43 -7.57
C GLN A 37 -10.13 -30.80 -8.31
N MET A 38 -10.13 -30.67 -9.65
CA MET A 38 -8.93 -30.92 -10.45
C MET A 38 -7.80 -29.94 -10.13
N MET A 39 -8.09 -28.63 -9.98
CA MET A 39 -7.07 -27.62 -9.67
C MET A 39 -6.54 -27.80 -8.24
N ALA A 40 -7.39 -28.16 -7.28
CA ALA A 40 -6.98 -28.46 -5.91
C ALA A 40 -6.05 -29.69 -5.86
N LEU A 41 -6.38 -30.74 -6.61
CA LEU A 41 -5.50 -31.91 -6.73
C LEU A 41 -4.15 -31.54 -7.35
N LEU A 42 -4.13 -30.71 -8.40
CA LEU A 42 -2.87 -30.25 -9.02
C LEU A 42 -2.07 -29.33 -8.11
N TYR A 43 -2.75 -28.50 -7.31
CA TYR A 43 -2.13 -27.68 -6.26
C TYR A 43 -1.37 -28.55 -5.26
N GLU A 44 -1.98 -29.66 -4.81
CA GLU A 44 -1.36 -30.58 -3.85
C GLU A 44 -0.27 -31.47 -4.45
N THR A 45 -0.43 -31.89 -5.71
CA THR A 45 0.43 -32.93 -6.32
C THR A 45 1.50 -32.40 -7.27
N VAL A 46 1.38 -31.16 -7.76
CA VAL A 46 2.28 -30.55 -8.75
C VAL A 46 2.72 -29.15 -8.29
N PRO A 47 3.62 -29.05 -7.29
CA PRO A 47 4.04 -27.78 -6.69
C PRO A 47 4.82 -26.87 -7.67
N ALA A 48 5.35 -27.42 -8.77
CA ALA A 48 6.10 -26.65 -9.76
C ALA A 48 5.30 -25.49 -10.41
N PHE A 49 3.96 -25.52 -10.33
CA PHE A 49 3.08 -24.47 -10.85
C PHE A 49 2.12 -23.94 -9.78
N GLU A 50 2.50 -24.06 -8.51
CA GLU A 50 1.65 -23.72 -7.36
C GLU A 50 1.00 -22.35 -7.50
N ASP A 51 1.76 -21.32 -7.85
CA ASP A 51 1.26 -19.95 -8.02
C ASP A 51 0.14 -19.86 -9.07
N THR A 52 0.29 -20.59 -10.19
CA THR A 52 -0.76 -20.63 -11.21
C THR A 52 -2.01 -21.35 -10.69
N TRP A 53 -1.85 -22.41 -9.90
CA TRP A 53 -2.99 -23.17 -9.35
C TRP A 53 -3.77 -22.37 -8.31
N ILE A 54 -3.07 -21.67 -7.41
CA ILE A 54 -3.66 -20.76 -6.42
C ILE A 54 -4.56 -19.73 -7.12
N GLU A 55 -4.04 -19.10 -8.18
CA GLU A 55 -4.82 -18.11 -8.93
C GLU A 55 -6.04 -18.73 -9.64
N CYS A 56 -5.88 -19.91 -10.26
CA CYS A 56 -7.00 -20.60 -10.91
C CYS A 56 -8.11 -20.95 -9.89
N LEU A 57 -7.74 -21.36 -8.68
CA LEU A 57 -8.68 -21.64 -7.59
C LEU A 57 -9.40 -20.38 -7.11
N GLY A 58 -8.69 -19.25 -7.03
CA GLY A 58 -9.29 -17.94 -6.76
C GLY A 58 -10.30 -17.51 -7.84
N ASP A 59 -9.94 -17.65 -9.11
CA ASP A 59 -10.84 -17.36 -10.23
C ASP A 59 -12.07 -18.26 -10.22
N LEU A 60 -11.91 -19.57 -10.03
CA LEU A 60 -13.04 -20.51 -9.95
C LEU A 60 -13.98 -20.16 -8.79
N GLY A 61 -13.44 -19.82 -7.62
CA GLY A 61 -14.25 -19.36 -6.49
C GLY A 61 -15.02 -18.07 -6.82
N ARG A 62 -14.39 -17.14 -7.53
CA ARG A 62 -15.02 -15.90 -7.99
C ARG A 62 -16.13 -16.14 -9.02
N TYR A 63 -15.94 -17.06 -9.97
CA TYR A 63 -17.00 -17.48 -10.90
C TYR A 63 -18.18 -18.08 -10.16
N ARG A 64 -17.94 -18.98 -9.20
CA ARG A 64 -19.00 -19.62 -8.40
C ARG A 64 -19.78 -18.63 -7.54
N MET A 65 -19.08 -17.65 -6.94
CA MET A 65 -19.69 -16.51 -6.25
C MET A 65 -20.57 -15.67 -7.19
N ALA A 66 -20.07 -15.39 -8.40
CA ALA A 66 -20.74 -14.47 -9.32
C ALA A 66 -22.05 -15.01 -9.92
N ILE A 67 -22.19 -16.35 -10.02
CA ILE A 67 -23.41 -16.99 -10.52
C ILE A 67 -24.42 -17.34 -9.41
N GLU A 68 -24.07 -17.10 -8.14
CA GLU A 68 -24.96 -17.33 -7.01
C GLU A 68 -25.81 -16.08 -6.74
N ASP A 69 -27.07 -16.14 -7.15
CA ASP A 69 -28.01 -15.03 -6.99
C ASP A 69 -29.10 -15.31 -5.93
N GLU A 70 -29.29 -16.57 -5.51
CA GLU A 70 -30.38 -16.95 -4.59
C GLU A 70 -29.89 -17.14 -3.14
N ASP A 71 -28.82 -17.90 -2.91
CA ASP A 71 -28.30 -18.14 -1.56
C ASP A 71 -27.14 -17.19 -1.22
N ILE A 72 -27.46 -16.14 -0.46
CA ILE A 72 -26.50 -15.14 0.03
C ILE A 72 -25.36 -15.79 0.84
N ARG A 73 -25.62 -16.88 1.57
CA ARG A 73 -24.60 -17.55 2.39
C ARG A 73 -23.62 -18.33 1.52
N ASP A 74 -24.12 -19.00 0.49
CA ASP A 74 -23.25 -19.67 -0.48
C ASP A 74 -22.41 -18.64 -1.23
N ARG A 75 -23.01 -17.51 -1.61
CA ARG A 75 -22.28 -16.40 -2.23
C ARG A 75 -21.15 -15.90 -1.33
N GLU A 76 -21.42 -15.64 -0.05
CA GLU A 76 -20.38 -15.21 0.91
C GLU A 76 -19.32 -16.30 1.14
N THR A 77 -19.72 -17.57 1.17
CA THR A 77 -18.80 -18.70 1.31
C THR A 77 -17.80 -18.72 0.15
N TRP A 78 -18.28 -18.61 -1.09
CA TRP A 78 -17.42 -18.59 -2.27
C TRP A 78 -16.64 -17.30 -2.41
N ALA A 79 -17.17 -16.16 -1.95
CA ALA A 79 -16.40 -14.93 -1.82
C ALA A 79 -15.21 -15.11 -0.86
N SER A 80 -15.44 -15.78 0.29
CA SER A 80 -14.39 -16.10 1.27
C SER A 80 -13.35 -17.07 0.72
N VAL A 81 -13.77 -18.12 -0.01
CA VAL A 81 -12.86 -19.06 -0.69
C VAL A 81 -11.99 -18.33 -1.70
N ALA A 82 -12.58 -17.50 -2.58
CA ALA A 82 -11.83 -16.73 -3.54
C ALA A 82 -10.85 -15.76 -2.86
N ARG A 83 -11.29 -15.09 -1.79
CA ARG A 83 -10.48 -14.15 -1.00
C ARG A 83 -9.28 -14.87 -0.37
N SER A 84 -9.47 -16.07 0.20
CA SER A 84 -8.38 -16.88 0.75
C SER A 84 -7.32 -17.21 -0.29
N TRP A 85 -7.73 -17.67 -1.48
CA TRP A 85 -6.80 -17.99 -2.57
C TRP A 85 -6.06 -16.76 -3.10
N TYR A 86 -6.74 -15.65 -3.35
CA TYR A 86 -6.06 -14.43 -3.80
C TYR A 86 -5.18 -13.79 -2.73
N SER A 87 -5.55 -13.88 -1.45
CA SER A 87 -4.67 -13.45 -0.35
C SER A 87 -3.38 -14.29 -0.33
N LYS A 88 -3.49 -15.61 -0.49
CA LYS A 88 -2.33 -16.51 -0.58
C LYS A 88 -1.47 -16.21 -1.82
N ALA A 89 -2.10 -15.96 -2.96
CA ALA A 89 -1.38 -15.56 -4.18
C ALA A 89 -0.62 -14.25 -3.97
N ALA A 90 -1.29 -13.24 -3.40
CA ALA A 90 -0.71 -11.93 -3.15
C ALA A 90 0.41 -11.99 -2.09
N ASP A 91 0.30 -12.90 -1.13
CA ASP A 91 1.34 -13.13 -0.13
C ASP A 91 2.64 -13.64 -0.78
N LYS A 92 2.51 -14.58 -1.73
CA LYS A 92 3.64 -15.13 -2.49
C LYS A 92 4.21 -14.18 -3.53
N ASN A 93 3.33 -13.41 -4.16
CA ASN A 93 3.67 -12.52 -5.27
C ASN A 93 3.24 -11.08 -4.96
N PRO A 94 3.84 -10.44 -3.93
CA PRO A 94 3.36 -9.16 -3.40
C PRO A 94 3.49 -7.99 -4.37
N THR A 95 4.33 -8.11 -5.39
CA THR A 95 4.57 -7.10 -6.43
C THR A 95 3.49 -7.08 -7.51
N VAL A 96 2.63 -8.10 -7.59
CA VAL A 96 1.67 -8.29 -8.68
C VAL A 96 0.34 -7.57 -8.40
N GLY A 97 0.17 -6.41 -9.03
CA GLY A 97 -1.00 -5.55 -8.86
C GLY A 97 -2.34 -6.23 -9.18
N ARG A 98 -2.36 -7.17 -10.13
CA ARG A 98 -3.58 -7.87 -10.55
C ARG A 98 -4.23 -8.68 -9.42
N LEU A 99 -3.44 -9.23 -8.50
CA LEU A 99 -3.96 -10.01 -7.36
C LEU A 99 -4.75 -9.11 -6.41
N TYR A 100 -4.23 -7.90 -6.14
CA TYR A 100 -4.95 -6.90 -5.34
C TYR A 100 -6.18 -6.36 -6.06
N HIS A 101 -6.20 -6.28 -7.39
CA HIS A 101 -7.42 -5.93 -8.13
C HIS A 101 -8.54 -6.95 -7.88
N HIS A 102 -8.23 -8.25 -7.88
CA HIS A 102 -9.21 -9.27 -7.54
C HIS A 102 -9.67 -9.19 -6.08
N LEU A 103 -8.76 -8.93 -5.14
CA LEU A 103 -9.12 -8.67 -3.74
C LEU A 103 -10.01 -7.42 -3.60
N ALA A 104 -9.80 -6.38 -4.41
CA ALA A 104 -10.66 -5.20 -4.41
C ALA A 104 -12.10 -5.54 -4.80
N ILE A 105 -12.31 -6.40 -5.79
CA ILE A 105 -13.66 -6.85 -6.18
C ILE A 105 -14.34 -7.61 -5.02
N LEU A 106 -13.57 -8.42 -4.29
CA LEU A 106 -14.04 -9.27 -3.19
C LEU A 106 -14.15 -8.55 -1.83
N ALA A 107 -13.68 -7.31 -1.74
CA ALA A 107 -13.74 -6.51 -0.52
C ALA A 107 -15.11 -5.86 -0.29
N ARG A 108 -16.07 -5.99 -1.22
CA ARG A 108 -17.45 -5.54 -1.02
C ARG A 108 -18.08 -6.22 0.20
N PRO A 109 -18.86 -5.50 1.03
CA PRO A 109 -19.26 -4.10 0.90
C PRO A 109 -18.29 -3.06 1.52
N ASN A 110 -17.10 -3.46 1.99
CA ASN A 110 -16.16 -2.57 2.68
C ASN A 110 -15.49 -1.58 1.70
N ALA A 111 -16.06 -0.37 1.60
CA ALA A 111 -15.62 0.65 0.64
C ALA A 111 -14.18 1.13 0.86
N LEU A 112 -13.74 1.30 2.11
CA LEU A 112 -12.36 1.69 2.42
C LEU A 112 -11.36 0.61 1.99
N GLN A 113 -11.67 -0.66 2.26
CA GLN A 113 -10.84 -1.78 1.86
C GLN A 113 -10.81 -1.97 0.33
N GLN A 114 -11.94 -1.75 -0.36
CA GLN A 114 -11.97 -1.69 -1.82
C GLN A 114 -11.04 -0.60 -2.36
N MET A 115 -11.14 0.62 -1.80
CA MET A 115 -10.29 1.75 -2.18
C MET A 115 -8.80 1.42 -1.98
N TYR A 116 -8.46 0.81 -0.85
CA TYR A 116 -7.12 0.35 -0.55
C TYR A 116 -6.61 -0.67 -1.58
N TYR A 117 -7.35 -1.73 -1.86
CA TYR A 117 -6.88 -2.77 -2.77
C TYR A 117 -6.75 -2.29 -4.22
N TYR A 118 -7.66 -1.43 -4.70
CA TYR A 118 -7.48 -0.79 -6.01
C TYR A 118 -6.26 0.15 -6.03
N SER A 119 -6.07 0.95 -4.98
CA SER A 119 -4.89 1.82 -4.85
C SER A 119 -3.59 1.02 -4.80
N ARG A 120 -3.57 -0.08 -4.05
CA ARG A 120 -2.44 -1.02 -3.95
C ARG A 120 -2.16 -1.68 -5.30
N SER A 121 -3.19 -2.14 -6.00
CA SER A 121 -3.08 -2.71 -7.35
C SER A 121 -2.39 -1.76 -8.33
N LEU A 122 -2.71 -0.47 -8.24
CA LEU A 122 -2.19 0.58 -9.10
C LEU A 122 -0.79 1.09 -8.69
N ALA A 123 -0.46 1.01 -7.40
CA ALA A 123 0.82 1.42 -6.85
C ALA A 123 1.83 0.25 -6.70
N SER A 124 1.45 -0.98 -7.08
CA SER A 124 2.35 -2.14 -7.08
C SER A 124 3.43 -2.01 -8.15
N VAL A 125 4.57 -2.68 -7.94
CA VAL A 125 5.68 -2.75 -8.90
C VAL A 125 5.16 -3.20 -10.28
N GLU A 126 4.49 -4.35 -10.34
CA GLU A 126 3.77 -4.80 -11.52
C GLU A 126 2.34 -4.25 -11.48
N THR A 127 2.19 -3.04 -11.99
CA THR A 127 0.89 -2.36 -12.01
C THR A 127 -0.12 -3.07 -12.90
N PHE A 128 -1.39 -3.00 -12.50
CA PHE A 128 -2.51 -3.52 -13.28
C PHE A 128 -3.42 -2.37 -13.78
N PRO A 129 -3.18 -1.82 -15.00
CA PRO A 129 -3.88 -0.62 -15.48
C PRO A 129 -5.41 -0.75 -15.52
N SER A 130 -5.95 -1.95 -15.78
CA SER A 130 -7.41 -2.19 -15.78
C SER A 130 -8.08 -1.90 -14.42
N ALA A 131 -7.30 -1.82 -13.33
CA ALA A 131 -7.83 -1.36 -12.05
C ALA A 131 -8.31 0.10 -12.09
N ARG A 132 -7.78 0.96 -12.98
CA ARG A 132 -8.26 2.34 -13.17
C ARG A 132 -9.68 2.41 -13.71
N GLU A 133 -10.08 1.45 -14.53
CA GLU A 133 -11.46 1.35 -15.01
C GLU A 133 -12.35 0.72 -13.93
N SER A 134 -11.86 -0.32 -13.25
CA SER A 134 -12.63 -1.04 -12.24
C SER A 134 -12.94 -0.21 -10.99
N ILE A 135 -11.98 0.61 -10.54
CA ILE A 135 -12.15 1.51 -9.38
C ILE A 135 -13.26 2.54 -9.64
N MET A 136 -13.59 2.86 -10.89
CA MET A 136 -14.70 3.76 -11.21
C MET A 136 -16.06 3.20 -10.76
N THR A 137 -16.18 1.89 -10.56
CA THR A 137 -17.39 1.33 -9.93
C THR A 137 -17.54 1.76 -8.47
N LEU A 138 -16.46 2.12 -7.78
CA LEU A 138 -16.47 2.70 -6.43
C LEU A 138 -16.55 4.24 -6.49
N LEU A 139 -15.71 4.87 -7.32
CA LEU A 139 -15.61 6.34 -7.42
C LEU A 139 -16.79 6.98 -8.13
N GLY A 140 -17.44 6.26 -9.05
CA GLY A 140 -18.59 6.75 -9.81
C GLY A 140 -19.76 7.14 -8.92
N PHE A 141 -20.01 6.37 -7.84
CA PHE A 141 -21.01 6.73 -6.83
C PHE A 141 -20.70 8.05 -6.13
N ALA A 142 -19.40 8.33 -5.91
CA ALA A 142 -18.94 9.56 -5.27
C ALA A 142 -19.09 10.78 -6.20
N LEU A 143 -18.95 10.58 -7.51
CA LEU A 143 -19.02 11.64 -8.53
C LEU A 143 -20.45 11.89 -9.05
N ALA A 144 -21.32 10.88 -9.01
CA ALA A 144 -22.72 10.93 -9.44
C ALA A 144 -23.59 10.03 -8.53
N PRO A 145 -24.22 10.59 -7.48
CA PRO A 145 -24.98 9.82 -6.47
C PRO A 145 -26.28 9.17 -6.98
N ASP A 146 -26.63 9.34 -8.25
CA ASP A 146 -27.99 9.10 -8.76
C ASP A 146 -28.29 7.64 -9.15
N GLN A 147 -27.60 6.66 -8.55
CA GLN A 147 -27.86 5.25 -8.82
C GLN A 147 -27.94 4.42 -7.54
N SER A 148 -29.09 3.77 -7.39
CA SER A 148 -29.41 2.78 -6.39
C SER A 148 -28.48 1.57 -6.45
N ALA A 149 -27.57 1.40 -5.48
CA ALA A 149 -27.03 0.09 -5.09
C ALA A 149 -26.30 0.09 -3.72
N TYR A 150 -26.67 -0.94 -2.95
CA TYR A 150 -26.01 -1.67 -1.84
C TYR A 150 -24.85 -1.04 -1.05
N SER A 151 -25.09 -0.92 0.26
CA SER A 151 -24.18 -0.50 1.33
C SER A 151 -23.65 0.93 1.19
N ILE A 152 -24.32 1.86 1.86
CA ILE A 152 -23.85 3.24 2.03
C ILE A 152 -22.57 3.18 2.90
N PRO A 153 -21.39 3.61 2.39
CA PRO A 153 -20.19 3.70 3.20
C PRO A 153 -20.43 4.54 4.46
N SER A 154 -19.63 4.37 5.50
CA SER A 154 -19.73 5.29 6.63
C SER A 154 -19.46 6.73 6.15
N PRO A 155 -20.04 7.77 6.77
CA PRO A 155 -19.91 9.14 6.26
C PRO A 155 -18.45 9.61 6.08
N VAL A 156 -17.54 9.17 6.96
CA VAL A 156 -16.10 9.45 6.82
C VAL A 156 -15.48 8.71 5.63
N ASP A 157 -15.89 7.46 5.36
CA ASP A 157 -15.39 6.70 4.20
C ASP A 157 -15.94 7.30 2.90
N ALA A 158 -17.20 7.73 2.90
CA ALA A 158 -17.83 8.36 1.75
C ALA A 158 -17.12 9.68 1.39
N SER A 159 -16.85 10.55 2.36
CA SER A 159 -16.12 11.80 2.15
C SER A 159 -14.66 11.57 1.76
N PHE A 160 -13.98 10.59 2.37
CA PHE A 160 -12.62 10.18 1.98
C PHE A 160 -12.53 9.70 0.53
N ILE A 161 -13.45 8.81 0.13
CA ILE A 161 -13.51 8.26 -1.23
C ILE A 161 -13.90 9.36 -2.22
N THR A 162 -14.80 10.28 -1.85
CA THR A 162 -15.19 11.41 -2.70
C THR A 162 -14.01 12.36 -2.94
N ALA A 163 -13.25 12.71 -1.91
CA ALA A 163 -12.06 13.54 -2.07
C ALA A 163 -11.05 12.88 -3.02
N HIS A 164 -10.79 11.58 -2.86
CA HIS A 164 -9.91 10.83 -3.75
C HIS A 164 -10.48 10.65 -5.16
N ALA A 165 -11.79 10.53 -5.33
CA ALA A 165 -12.44 10.45 -6.64
C ALA A 165 -12.20 11.73 -7.45
N HIS A 166 -12.26 12.89 -6.80
CA HIS A 166 -11.95 14.17 -7.43
C HIS A 166 -10.48 14.32 -7.81
N ILE A 167 -9.56 13.89 -6.94
CA ILE A 167 -8.12 13.83 -7.24
C ILE A 167 -7.86 12.88 -8.43
N PHE A 168 -8.41 11.67 -8.39
CA PHE A 168 -8.29 10.65 -9.44
C PHE A 168 -8.81 11.14 -10.79
N ALA A 169 -9.97 11.80 -10.79
CA ALA A 169 -10.56 12.39 -11.99
C ALA A 169 -9.87 13.70 -12.43
N ARG A 170 -8.90 14.19 -11.64
CA ARG A 170 -8.19 15.46 -11.84
C ARG A 170 -9.15 16.65 -11.92
N ARG A 171 -10.24 16.60 -11.15
CA ARG A 171 -11.32 17.61 -11.09
C ARG A 171 -11.40 18.21 -9.69
N ILE A 172 -10.45 19.11 -9.41
CA ILE A 172 -10.41 19.88 -8.16
C ILE A 172 -11.35 21.06 -8.30
N ALA A 173 -12.47 21.02 -7.57
CA ALA A 173 -13.54 22.02 -7.58
C ALA A 173 -14.18 22.10 -6.18
N GLU A 174 -15.19 22.96 -6.01
CA GLU A 174 -15.89 23.17 -4.72
C GLU A 174 -16.34 21.86 -4.04
N LYS A 175 -16.77 20.87 -4.83
CA LYS A 175 -17.17 19.55 -4.31
C LYS A 175 -16.01 18.77 -3.66
N TYR A 176 -14.79 18.90 -4.20
CA TYR A 176 -13.61 18.33 -3.59
C TYR A 176 -13.32 19.01 -2.24
N GLU A 177 -13.34 20.34 -2.20
CA GLU A 177 -13.06 21.10 -0.97
C GLU A 177 -14.06 20.74 0.14
N ALA A 178 -15.34 20.62 -0.22
CA ALA A 178 -16.39 20.18 0.70
C ALA A 178 -16.12 18.76 1.23
N ALA A 179 -15.85 17.79 0.35
CA ALA A 179 -15.56 16.41 0.74
C ALA A 179 -14.31 16.30 1.61
N GLN A 180 -13.24 17.03 1.25
CA GLN A 180 -12.00 17.07 2.01
C GLN A 180 -12.21 17.64 3.42
N ALA A 181 -12.94 18.75 3.53
CA ALA A 181 -13.26 19.37 4.81
C ALA A 181 -14.13 18.45 5.68
N GLU A 182 -15.15 17.82 5.09
CA GLU A 182 -16.05 16.90 5.78
C GLU A 182 -15.29 15.68 6.33
N TYR A 183 -14.43 15.07 5.50
CA TYR A 183 -13.58 13.94 5.89
C TYR A 183 -12.69 14.31 7.08
N LEU A 184 -11.94 15.42 6.97
CA LEU A 184 -11.00 15.83 8.00
C LEU A 184 -11.69 16.22 9.32
N SER A 185 -12.91 16.77 9.24
CA SER A 185 -13.70 17.09 10.45
C SER A 185 -14.20 15.86 11.20
N GLN A 186 -14.38 14.74 10.51
CA GLN A 186 -14.90 13.50 11.06
C GLN A 186 -13.81 12.51 11.48
N LEU A 187 -12.60 12.64 10.92
CA LEU A 187 -11.52 11.67 11.05
C LEU A 187 -11.14 11.39 12.51
N ASP A 188 -10.90 12.42 13.33
CA ASP A 188 -10.50 12.23 14.73
C ASP A 188 -11.53 11.43 15.55
N ASN A 189 -12.81 11.82 15.42
CA ASN A 189 -13.93 11.12 16.06
C ASN A 189 -14.06 9.69 15.54
N HIS A 190 -13.83 9.46 14.25
CA HIS A 190 -13.87 8.12 13.69
C HIS A 190 -12.77 7.23 14.27
N ILE A 191 -11.52 7.72 14.36
CA ILE A 191 -10.39 6.99 14.96
C ILE A 191 -10.75 6.59 16.40
N GLY A 192 -11.27 7.54 17.19
CA GLY A 192 -11.71 7.29 18.56
C GLY A 192 -12.84 6.26 18.67
N ARG A 193 -13.74 6.18 17.68
CA ARG A 193 -14.86 5.23 17.65
C ARG A 193 -14.43 3.82 17.25
N VAL A 194 -13.54 3.67 16.26
CA VAL A 194 -13.14 2.36 15.71
C VAL A 194 -11.96 1.74 16.47
N THR A 195 -11.20 2.54 17.23
CA THR A 195 -10.14 2.12 18.16
C THR A 195 -9.14 1.16 17.51
N ALA A 196 -9.10 -0.11 17.94
CA ALA A 196 -8.18 -1.13 17.44
C ALA A 196 -8.31 -1.38 15.93
N LYS A 197 -9.51 -1.21 15.34
CA LYS A 197 -9.70 -1.34 13.89
C LYS A 197 -8.97 -0.27 13.09
N TRP A 198 -8.65 0.88 13.72
CA TRP A 198 -7.87 1.94 13.06
C TRP A 198 -6.46 1.49 12.70
N LYS A 199 -5.90 0.48 13.38
CA LYS A 199 -4.57 -0.04 13.03
C LYS A 199 -4.50 -0.50 11.57
N GLU A 200 -5.54 -1.20 11.12
CA GLU A 200 -5.65 -1.65 9.74
C GLU A 200 -6.19 -0.55 8.82
N GLN A 201 -7.29 0.11 9.22
CA GLN A 201 -7.89 1.18 8.41
C GLN A 201 -6.93 2.35 8.16
N GLY A 202 -6.08 2.68 9.13
CA GLY A 202 -5.05 3.69 9.01
C GLY A 202 -4.00 3.31 7.95
N VAL A 203 -3.63 2.03 7.83
CA VAL A 203 -2.74 1.56 6.74
C VAL A 203 -3.44 1.68 5.40
N TYR A 204 -4.73 1.32 5.32
CA TYR A 204 -5.54 1.49 4.10
C TYR A 204 -5.57 2.95 3.64
N THR A 205 -5.78 3.88 4.57
CA THR A 205 -5.73 5.32 4.33
C THR A 205 -4.33 5.77 3.89
N ALA A 206 -3.26 5.33 4.55
CA ALA A 206 -1.89 5.71 4.21
C ALA A 206 -1.49 5.25 2.81
N VAL A 207 -1.82 4.00 2.45
CA VAL A 207 -1.55 3.45 1.11
C VAL A 207 -2.34 4.19 0.04
N THR A 208 -3.62 4.48 0.29
CA THR A 208 -4.45 5.28 -0.64
C THR A 208 -3.89 6.68 -0.85
N ASN A 209 -3.49 7.36 0.24
CA ASN A 209 -2.85 8.67 0.18
C ASN A 209 -1.53 8.63 -0.62
N SER A 210 -0.68 7.62 -0.41
CA SER A 210 0.57 7.46 -1.16
C SER A 210 0.32 7.14 -2.64
N ALA A 211 -0.70 6.35 -2.96
CA ALA A 211 -1.08 6.04 -4.34
C ALA A 211 -1.58 7.29 -5.09
N ALA A 212 -2.26 8.21 -4.40
CA ALA A 212 -2.69 9.48 -4.98
C ALA A 212 -1.52 10.37 -5.43
N TRP A 213 -0.38 10.34 -4.73
CA TRP A 213 0.86 11.03 -5.16
C TRP A 213 1.40 10.45 -6.47
N LEU A 214 1.20 9.16 -6.67
CA LEU A 214 1.56 8.42 -7.89
C LEU A 214 0.48 8.50 -8.99
N ASP A 215 -0.48 9.43 -8.85
CA ASP A 215 -1.67 9.56 -9.71
C ASP A 215 -2.35 8.21 -9.96
N PHE A 216 -2.43 7.39 -8.90
CA PHE A 216 -2.96 6.03 -8.93
C PHE A 216 -2.38 5.20 -10.07
N GLY A 217 -1.04 5.18 -10.17
CA GLY A 217 -0.32 4.34 -11.13
C GLY A 217 -0.42 4.81 -12.58
N ALA A 218 -0.73 6.09 -12.83
CA ALA A 218 -0.72 6.62 -14.18
C ALA A 218 0.68 6.46 -14.81
N GLU A 219 0.75 5.95 -16.03
CA GLU A 219 2.02 5.64 -16.71
C GLU A 219 2.92 6.86 -16.96
N THR A 220 2.33 8.06 -16.93
CA THR A 220 3.03 9.33 -17.14
C THR A 220 3.33 10.07 -15.83
N ASN A 221 3.01 9.49 -14.66
CA ASN A 221 3.26 10.14 -13.39
C ASN A 221 4.77 10.24 -13.12
N THR A 222 5.30 11.46 -13.02
CA THR A 222 6.73 11.72 -12.81
C THR A 222 7.30 10.99 -11.59
N LEU A 223 6.60 11.01 -10.44
CA LEU A 223 7.11 10.39 -9.22
C LEU A 223 7.24 8.87 -9.37
N ARG A 224 6.26 8.24 -10.01
CA ARG A 224 6.32 6.82 -10.36
C ARG A 224 7.50 6.52 -11.27
N LEU A 225 7.69 7.30 -12.33
CA LEU A 225 8.79 7.09 -13.28
C LEU A 225 10.17 7.23 -12.62
N ILE A 226 10.31 8.14 -11.65
CA ILE A 226 11.55 8.27 -10.84
C ILE A 226 11.79 7.02 -9.99
N LEU A 227 10.75 6.46 -9.35
CA LEU A 227 10.87 5.23 -8.57
C LEU A 227 11.20 4.01 -9.46
N GLU A 228 10.62 3.93 -10.66
CA GLU A 228 10.96 2.89 -11.64
C GLU A 228 12.41 3.01 -12.13
N LEU A 229 12.89 4.23 -12.37
CA LEU A 229 14.28 4.51 -12.75
C LEU A 229 15.26 4.06 -11.64
N ARG A 230 14.96 4.40 -10.39
CA ARG A 230 15.73 3.98 -9.20
C ARG A 230 15.75 2.47 -9.01
N ALA A 231 14.60 1.81 -9.14
CA ALA A 231 14.49 0.37 -9.06
C ALA A 231 15.30 -0.32 -10.16
N ARG A 232 15.34 0.27 -11.37
CA ARG A 232 16.18 -0.19 -12.47
C ARG A 232 17.67 -0.07 -12.16
N GLU A 233 18.13 1.10 -11.71
CA GLU A 233 19.53 1.34 -11.33
C GLU A 233 20.03 0.32 -10.30
N ARG A 234 19.21 0.03 -9.27
CA ARG A 234 19.52 -0.99 -8.26
C ARG A 234 19.59 -2.40 -8.85
N ARG A 235 18.66 -2.77 -9.73
CA ARG A 235 18.71 -4.09 -10.39
C ARG A 235 19.97 -4.22 -11.23
N HIS A 236 20.29 -3.20 -12.02
CA HIS A 236 21.49 -3.17 -12.85
C HIS A 236 22.78 -3.25 -12.03
N SER A 237 22.85 -2.65 -10.84
CA SER A 237 24.05 -2.72 -9.99
C SER A 237 24.33 -4.13 -9.44
N GLN A 238 23.38 -5.05 -9.56
CA GLN A 238 23.50 -6.46 -9.13
C GLN A 238 23.75 -7.43 -10.31
N LEU A 239 23.64 -6.96 -11.56
CA LEU A 239 23.79 -7.77 -12.76
C LEU A 239 25.19 -7.64 -13.38
N THR A 240 25.60 -8.64 -14.14
CA THR A 240 26.83 -8.56 -14.96
C THR A 240 26.60 -7.74 -16.23
N GLU A 241 27.68 -7.24 -16.85
CA GLU A 241 27.60 -6.48 -18.11
C GLU A 241 26.87 -7.27 -19.22
N ASP A 242 27.16 -8.57 -19.36
CA ASP A 242 26.49 -9.44 -20.34
C ASP A 242 24.98 -9.55 -20.09
N GLN A 243 24.56 -9.60 -18.83
CA GLN A 243 23.14 -9.64 -18.44
C GLN A 243 22.44 -8.32 -18.73
N ILE A 244 23.08 -7.19 -18.42
CA ILE A 244 22.55 -5.85 -18.74
C ILE A 244 22.40 -5.68 -20.25
N MET A 245 23.39 -6.09 -21.03
CA MET A 245 23.33 -6.03 -22.50
C MET A 245 22.22 -6.92 -23.08
N ALA A 246 22.00 -8.10 -22.49
CA ALA A 246 20.89 -8.96 -22.88
C ALA A 246 19.53 -8.30 -22.59
N GLU A 247 19.35 -7.65 -21.44
CA GLU A 247 18.12 -6.94 -21.09
C GLU A 247 17.85 -5.76 -22.04
N LEU A 248 18.87 -4.93 -22.30
CA LEU A 248 18.79 -3.78 -23.21
C LEU A 248 18.36 -4.18 -24.62
N ASN A 249 18.82 -5.33 -25.11
CA ASN A 249 18.48 -5.85 -26.44
C ASN A 249 16.99 -6.26 -26.57
N THR A 250 16.29 -6.54 -25.47
CA THR A 250 14.87 -6.94 -25.51
C THR A 250 13.89 -5.77 -25.69
N GLN A 251 14.37 -4.51 -25.64
CA GLN A 251 13.58 -3.26 -25.68
C GLN A 251 12.42 -3.13 -24.67
N LYS A 252 12.10 -4.18 -23.89
CA LYS A 252 11.10 -4.16 -22.82
C LYS A 252 11.51 -3.25 -21.66
N ASP A 253 12.80 -3.00 -21.53
CA ASP A 253 13.39 -2.31 -20.40
C ASP A 253 14.05 -1.01 -20.87
N LYS A 254 13.33 -0.13 -21.58
CA LYS A 254 13.80 1.24 -21.83
C LYS A 254 13.13 2.20 -20.84
N PRO A 255 13.86 3.06 -20.12
CA PRO A 255 13.25 4.00 -19.19
C PRO A 255 12.37 5.01 -19.95
N LYS A 256 11.18 5.29 -19.39
CA LYS A 256 10.24 6.30 -19.92
C LYS A 256 10.64 7.74 -19.55
N LEU A 257 11.53 7.90 -18.57
CA LEU A 257 12.08 9.17 -18.10
C LEU A 257 13.59 9.01 -17.95
N THR A 258 14.38 9.93 -18.49
CA THR A 258 15.84 9.94 -18.33
C THR A 258 16.26 10.84 -17.17
N GLU A 259 17.44 10.59 -16.57
CA GLU A 259 17.97 11.41 -15.47
C GLU A 259 18.03 12.91 -15.81
N ALA A 260 18.37 13.26 -17.05
CA ALA A 260 18.44 14.65 -17.51
C ALA A 260 17.07 15.34 -17.56
N GLU A 261 15.98 14.58 -17.71
CA GLU A 261 14.61 15.10 -17.75
C GLU A 261 13.98 15.20 -16.34
N VAL A 262 14.55 14.53 -15.33
CA VAL A 262 13.98 14.49 -13.98
C VAL A 262 13.73 15.89 -13.39
N PRO A 263 14.68 16.85 -13.43
CA PRO A 263 14.46 18.16 -12.81
C PRO A 263 13.28 18.94 -13.42
N SER A 264 13.11 18.89 -14.75
CA SER A 264 12.02 19.59 -15.43
C SER A 264 10.66 18.91 -15.19
N ALA A 265 10.64 17.56 -15.18
CA ALA A 265 9.46 16.77 -14.89
C ALA A 265 8.97 16.96 -13.44
N VAL A 266 9.88 17.05 -12.47
CA VAL A 266 9.53 17.33 -11.06
C VAL A 266 8.97 18.74 -10.93
N LYS A 267 9.57 19.73 -11.59
CA LYS A 267 9.05 21.10 -11.59
C LYS A 267 7.61 21.14 -12.13
N ALA A 268 7.34 20.45 -13.23
CA ALA A 268 5.97 20.35 -13.77
C ALA A 268 5.01 19.68 -12.79
N LEU A 269 5.42 18.56 -12.17
CA LEU A 269 4.63 17.86 -11.15
C LEU A 269 4.30 18.75 -9.96
N SER A 270 5.27 19.54 -9.47
CA SER A 270 5.07 20.43 -8.31
C SER A 270 4.01 21.51 -8.54
N THR A 271 3.76 21.88 -9.82
CA THR A 271 2.73 22.85 -10.21
C THR A 271 1.39 22.21 -10.53
N ASP A 272 1.31 20.88 -10.61
CA ASP A 272 0.08 20.18 -10.95
C ASP A 272 -0.94 20.24 -9.81
N THR A 273 -2.16 20.68 -10.13
CA THR A 273 -3.21 20.89 -9.13
C THR A 273 -3.64 19.59 -8.46
N ALA A 274 -3.85 18.51 -9.21
CA ALA A 274 -4.29 17.23 -8.64
C ALA A 274 -3.21 16.63 -7.73
N PHE A 275 -1.93 16.69 -8.14
CA PHE A 275 -0.81 16.29 -7.31
C PHE A 275 -0.71 17.12 -6.01
N ARG A 276 -0.79 18.45 -6.11
CA ARG A 276 -0.76 19.33 -4.93
C ARG A 276 -1.87 19.00 -3.93
N GLU A 277 -3.07 18.69 -4.41
CA GLU A 277 -4.18 18.29 -3.57
C GLU A 277 -4.00 16.89 -2.96
N ALA A 278 -3.40 15.95 -3.68
CA ALA A 278 -2.99 14.66 -3.11
C ALA A 278 -1.98 14.82 -1.97
N VAL A 279 -0.98 15.70 -2.14
CA VAL A 279 -0.02 16.08 -1.09
C VAL A 279 -0.74 16.72 0.09
N ASN A 280 -1.62 17.69 -0.16
CA ASN A 280 -2.35 18.41 0.87
C ASN A 280 -3.24 17.48 1.72
N LEU A 281 -4.05 16.63 1.07
CA LEU A 281 -4.92 15.68 1.75
C LEU A 281 -4.12 14.66 2.57
N ALA A 282 -3.01 14.14 2.04
CA ALA A 282 -2.12 13.24 2.76
C ALA A 282 -1.52 13.92 4.01
N SER A 283 -0.99 15.14 3.87
CA SER A 283 -0.41 15.91 4.97
C SER A 283 -1.43 16.26 6.05
N ARG A 284 -2.65 16.70 5.66
CA ARG A 284 -3.71 17.04 6.61
C ARG A 284 -4.26 15.80 7.32
N THR A 285 -4.36 14.67 6.62
CA THR A 285 -4.70 13.39 7.23
C THR A 285 -3.66 13.01 8.29
N LEU A 286 -2.38 13.03 7.92
CA LEU A 286 -1.28 12.70 8.84
C LEU A 286 -1.24 13.66 10.04
N SER A 287 -1.53 14.96 9.85
CA SER A 287 -1.63 15.95 10.93
C SER A 287 -2.70 15.58 11.96
N VAL A 288 -3.91 15.21 11.53
CA VAL A 288 -4.97 14.76 12.44
C VAL A 288 -4.53 13.52 13.22
N VAL A 289 -3.91 12.56 12.54
CA VAL A 289 -3.44 11.31 13.15
C VAL A 289 -2.32 11.57 14.17
N LEU A 290 -1.35 12.42 13.86
CA LEU A 290 -0.22 12.77 14.75
C LEU A 290 -0.66 13.53 15.99
N ARG A 291 -1.77 14.27 15.94
CA ARG A 291 -2.31 14.98 17.12
C ARG A 291 -2.91 14.04 18.17
N ARG A 292 -3.16 12.77 17.85
CA ARG A 292 -3.61 11.74 18.79
C ARG A 292 -2.45 11.15 19.60
N ILE A 293 -1.74 12.02 20.33
CA ILE A 293 -0.58 11.66 21.15
C ILE A 293 -0.97 10.62 22.20
N GLY A 294 -0.24 9.50 22.24
CA GLY A 294 -0.47 8.39 23.16
C GLY A 294 -1.45 7.32 22.67
N ASP A 295 -2.15 7.55 21.54
CA ASP A 295 -3.04 6.54 20.93
C ASP A 295 -2.22 5.52 20.13
N LYS A 296 -2.01 4.33 20.70
CA LYS A 296 -1.24 3.26 20.03
C LYS A 296 -1.88 2.77 18.72
N ASN A 297 -3.18 3.01 18.52
CA ASN A 297 -3.86 2.56 17.32
C ASN A 297 -3.47 3.35 16.08
N VAL A 298 -2.90 4.56 16.24
CA VAL A 298 -2.46 5.39 15.12
C VAL A 298 -1.08 5.02 14.59
N LEU A 299 -0.30 4.26 15.35
CA LEU A 299 1.10 3.97 15.03
C LEU A 299 1.29 3.29 13.66
N PRO A 300 0.46 2.33 13.21
CA PRO A 300 0.63 1.72 11.88
C PRO A 300 0.50 2.74 10.74
N HIS A 301 -0.46 3.67 10.83
CA HIS A 301 -0.60 4.75 9.85
C HIS A 301 0.64 5.66 9.85
N VAL A 302 1.10 6.07 11.04
CA VAL A 302 2.29 6.91 11.18
C VAL A 302 3.52 6.21 10.64
N HIS A 303 3.72 4.92 10.94
CA HIS A 303 4.81 4.12 10.41
C HIS A 303 4.82 4.11 8.88
N VAL A 304 3.70 3.75 8.24
CA VAL A 304 3.62 3.68 6.77
C VAL A 304 3.86 5.05 6.12
N MET A 305 3.28 6.13 6.67
CA MET A 305 3.50 7.47 6.15
C MET A 305 4.95 7.95 6.33
N LEU A 306 5.58 7.69 7.48
CA LEU A 306 6.98 8.05 7.69
C LEU A 306 7.93 7.22 6.82
N ALA A 307 7.63 5.95 6.59
CA ALA A 307 8.37 5.10 5.65
C ALA A 307 8.32 5.69 4.24
N PHE A 308 7.13 6.04 3.75
CA PHE A 308 6.95 6.70 2.45
C PHE A 308 7.71 8.03 2.38
N LEU A 309 7.56 8.91 3.38
CA LEU A 309 8.27 10.19 3.43
C LEU A 309 9.80 10.01 3.50
N SER A 310 10.29 8.99 4.21
CA SER A 310 11.71 8.67 4.29
C SER A 310 12.29 8.21 2.95
N VAL A 311 11.52 7.43 2.17
CA VAL A 311 11.90 7.08 0.80
C VAL A 311 12.01 8.35 -0.05
N LEU A 312 11.01 9.22 -0.02
CA LEU A 312 11.04 10.46 -0.80
C LEU A 312 12.16 11.40 -0.37
N ALA A 313 12.43 11.51 0.92
CA ALA A 313 13.54 12.30 1.46
C ALA A 313 14.91 11.81 0.96
N SER A 314 15.06 10.50 0.73
CA SER A 314 16.30 9.91 0.24
C SER A 314 16.57 10.15 -1.25
N ILE A 315 15.58 10.66 -2.00
CA ILE A 315 15.68 10.93 -3.43
C ILE A 315 15.85 12.45 -3.61
N GLU A 316 17.06 12.87 -3.99
CA GLU A 316 17.45 14.28 -4.08
C GLU A 316 16.45 15.14 -4.87
N TYR A 317 16.01 14.66 -6.03
CA TYR A 317 15.07 15.38 -6.89
C TYR A 317 13.67 15.56 -6.30
N VAL A 318 13.28 14.71 -5.34
CA VAL A 318 11.90 14.61 -4.84
C VAL A 318 11.77 15.09 -3.40
N ALA A 319 12.88 15.26 -2.68
CA ALA A 319 12.89 15.72 -1.30
C ALA A 319 12.11 17.05 -1.11
N ASP A 320 12.12 17.96 -2.09
CA ASP A 320 11.37 19.22 -2.03
C ASP A 320 9.84 19.00 -1.95
N LEU A 321 9.32 17.90 -2.49
CA LEU A 321 7.88 17.64 -2.55
C LEU A 321 7.29 17.35 -1.16
N ILE A 322 8.11 16.97 -0.17
CA ILE A 322 7.64 16.67 1.19
C ILE A 322 7.73 17.85 2.16
N GLU A 323 8.06 19.06 1.69
CA GLU A 323 8.10 20.26 2.55
C GLU A 323 6.77 20.53 3.26
N GLN A 324 5.64 20.20 2.62
CA GLN A 324 4.30 20.39 3.16
C GLN A 324 3.85 19.30 4.15
N ALA A 325 4.69 18.32 4.47
CA ALA A 325 4.36 17.34 5.49
C ALA A 325 4.21 18.03 6.88
N PRO A 326 3.39 17.48 7.80
CA PRO A 326 3.04 18.13 9.06
C PRO A 326 4.17 17.99 10.11
N TRP A 327 5.37 18.48 9.79
CA TRP A 327 6.56 18.39 10.64
C TRP A 327 6.35 18.96 12.05
N ALA A 328 5.54 20.03 12.16
CA ALA A 328 5.20 20.67 13.42
C ALA A 328 4.34 19.79 14.34
N ASP A 329 3.49 18.91 13.78
CA ASP A 329 2.73 17.92 14.54
C ASP A 329 3.56 16.64 14.78
N LEU A 330 4.51 16.33 13.90
CA LEU A 330 5.39 15.16 14.03
C LEU A 330 6.34 15.27 15.23
N VAL A 331 6.97 16.44 15.40
CA VAL A 331 7.93 16.68 16.50
C VAL A 331 7.36 16.37 17.89
N PRO A 332 6.20 16.94 18.33
CA PRO A 332 5.64 16.60 19.64
C PRO A 332 5.20 15.14 19.73
N PHE A 333 4.74 14.54 18.64
CA PHE A 333 4.40 13.11 18.61
C PHE A 333 5.63 12.23 18.88
N LEU A 334 6.75 12.46 18.17
CA LEU A 334 8.00 11.72 18.38
C LEU A 334 8.56 11.94 19.79
N ASN A 335 8.54 13.17 20.30
CA ASN A 335 8.99 13.47 21.67
C ASN A 335 8.15 12.75 22.74
N ALA A 336 6.85 12.59 22.52
CA ALA A 336 6.00 11.81 23.42
C ALA A 336 6.32 10.32 23.37
N LEU A 337 6.67 9.77 22.20
CA LEU A 337 7.13 8.40 22.06
C LEU A 337 8.48 8.18 22.76
N VAL A 338 9.44 9.09 22.58
CA VAL A 338 10.73 9.05 23.31
C VAL A 338 10.48 8.99 24.82
N LYS A 339 9.67 9.91 25.35
CA LYS A 339 9.34 9.94 26.78
C LYS A 339 8.72 8.62 27.25
N THR A 340 7.84 8.03 26.45
CA THR A 340 7.18 6.76 26.77
C THR A 340 8.18 5.61 26.82
N GLU A 341 9.08 5.53 25.84
CA GLU A 341 10.13 4.50 25.79
C GLU A 341 11.13 4.67 26.95
N THR A 342 11.55 5.91 27.26
CA THR A 342 12.43 6.18 28.42
C THR A 342 11.80 5.72 29.74
N GLN A 343 10.47 5.83 29.88
CA GLN A 343 9.77 5.39 31.09
C GLN A 343 9.60 3.87 31.16
N GLN A 344 9.41 3.20 30.03
CA GLN A 344 9.16 1.75 29.96
C GLN A 344 10.44 0.92 29.98
N SER A 345 11.54 1.47 29.46
CA SER A 345 12.79 0.75 29.29
C SER A 345 13.87 1.29 30.23
N GLN A 346 13.89 0.84 31.49
CA GLN A 346 14.92 1.24 32.48
C GLN A 346 16.35 0.76 32.12
N THR A 347 16.49 -0.15 31.16
CA THR A 347 17.74 -0.84 30.81
C THR A 347 18.15 -0.72 29.34
N GLN A 348 17.34 -0.09 28.48
CA GLN A 348 17.63 0.01 27.06
C GLN A 348 18.39 1.32 26.79
N ASP A 349 19.53 1.20 26.12
CA ASP A 349 20.31 2.35 25.68
C ASP A 349 19.53 3.09 24.58
N LEU A 350 18.90 4.20 24.96
CA LEU A 350 18.08 5.03 24.08
C LEU A 350 18.92 5.65 22.95
N ASP A 351 20.20 5.95 23.23
CA ASP A 351 21.12 6.43 22.20
C ASP A 351 21.39 5.33 21.18
N ALA A 352 21.59 4.09 21.63
CA ALA A 352 21.74 2.95 20.71
C ALA A 352 20.48 2.74 19.86
N LEU A 353 19.28 2.88 20.42
CA LEU A 353 18.03 2.75 19.65
C LEU A 353 17.90 3.85 18.59
N LEU A 354 18.13 5.11 18.98
CA LEU A 354 17.85 6.27 18.14
C LEU A 354 18.95 6.55 17.11
N THR A 355 20.15 5.99 17.28
CA THR A 355 21.24 6.09 16.30
C THR A 355 21.25 4.95 15.28
N GLN A 356 20.40 3.94 15.44
CA GLN A 356 20.27 2.84 14.49
C GLN A 356 19.54 3.25 13.21
N PRO A 357 19.86 2.61 12.07
CA PRO A 357 19.04 2.69 10.87
C PRO A 357 17.61 2.20 11.13
N ALA A 358 16.65 2.53 10.25
CA ALA A 358 15.25 2.11 10.40
C ALA A 358 15.11 0.60 10.67
N PHE A 359 15.94 -0.21 10.00
CA PHE A 359 16.02 -1.66 10.16
C PHE A 359 17.41 -2.05 10.67
N ALA A 360 17.49 -3.06 11.54
CA ALA A 360 18.72 -3.69 12.00
C ALA A 360 19.38 -4.61 10.95
N ALA A 361 18.89 -4.60 9.70
CA ALA A 361 19.36 -5.47 8.63
C ALA A 361 20.87 -5.32 8.37
N GLY A 362 21.58 -6.45 8.40
CA GLY A 362 23.03 -6.48 8.17
C GLY A 362 23.89 -6.17 9.40
N MET A 363 23.30 -5.99 10.59
CA MET A 363 24.05 -5.91 11.84
C MET A 363 24.47 -7.32 12.30
N GLU A 364 25.75 -7.54 12.60
CA GLU A 364 26.33 -8.85 13.00
C GLU A 364 25.81 -9.40 14.35
N ASN A 365 24.87 -8.70 14.99
CA ASN A 365 24.31 -9.07 16.29
C ASN A 365 22.95 -9.78 16.16
N ASN A 366 22.45 -10.36 17.26
CA ASN A 366 21.14 -11.04 17.29
C ASN A 366 19.96 -10.11 16.93
N ALA A 367 20.15 -8.78 16.90
CA ALA A 367 19.09 -7.82 16.63
C ALA A 367 18.52 -7.95 15.20
N ASP A 368 19.33 -8.33 14.21
CA ASP A 368 18.85 -8.57 12.84
C ASP A 368 17.93 -9.81 12.79
N ARG A 369 18.28 -10.87 13.53
CA ARG A 369 17.48 -12.10 13.60
C ARG A 369 16.16 -11.90 14.36
N ASP A 370 16.17 -11.05 15.39
CA ASP A 370 15.03 -10.82 16.26
C ASP A 370 14.04 -9.78 15.69
N GLU A 371 14.44 -8.96 14.71
CA GLU A 371 13.57 -7.98 14.05
C GLU A 371 12.72 -8.63 12.95
N LEU A 372 11.50 -9.03 13.32
CA LEU A 372 10.48 -9.55 12.41
C LEU A 372 9.65 -8.42 11.76
N PRO A 373 9.11 -8.66 10.55
CA PRO A 373 8.14 -7.77 9.93
C PRO A 373 6.95 -7.44 10.84
N LEU A 374 6.48 -6.20 10.76
CA LEU A 374 5.25 -5.77 11.43
C LEU A 374 4.01 -6.13 10.58
N PRO A 375 2.81 -6.25 11.17
CA PRO A 375 1.59 -6.52 10.41
C PRO A 375 1.39 -5.57 9.22
N GLU A 376 1.67 -4.28 9.40
CA GLU A 376 1.58 -3.29 8.33
C GLU A 376 2.65 -3.41 7.24
N ASP A 377 3.81 -4.04 7.52
CA ASP A 377 4.85 -4.27 6.52
C ASP A 377 4.33 -5.19 5.40
N TYR A 378 3.56 -6.22 5.77
CA TYR A 378 2.88 -7.12 4.83
C TYR A 378 1.79 -6.43 3.99
N LEU A 379 1.18 -5.38 4.54
CA LEU A 379 0.15 -4.59 3.84
C LEU A 379 0.74 -3.60 2.82
N VAL A 380 2.03 -3.30 2.89
CA VAL A 380 2.71 -2.34 2.00
C VAL A 380 3.81 -2.94 1.14
N ARG A 381 4.28 -4.17 1.43
CA ARG A 381 5.24 -4.86 0.57
C ARG A 381 4.74 -5.01 -0.87
N GLY A 382 5.67 -4.89 -1.82
CA GLY A 382 5.41 -4.93 -3.25
C GLY A 382 4.82 -3.64 -3.85
N LEU A 383 4.57 -2.61 -3.04
CA LEU A 383 4.38 -1.24 -3.54
C LEU A 383 5.69 -0.73 -4.15
N ILE A 384 5.61 0.06 -5.23
CA ILE A 384 6.79 0.54 -5.96
C ILE A 384 7.77 1.34 -5.09
N TRP A 385 7.26 2.16 -4.16
CA TRP A 385 8.10 2.88 -3.19
C TRP A 385 8.60 1.97 -2.06
N GLY A 386 7.89 0.87 -1.77
CA GLY A 386 8.25 -0.10 -0.74
C GLY A 386 9.55 -0.84 -1.06
N GLU A 387 9.86 -1.01 -2.35
CA GLU A 387 11.12 -1.59 -2.82
C GLU A 387 12.36 -0.74 -2.47
N GLU A 388 12.18 0.56 -2.21
CA GLU A 388 13.25 1.43 -1.68
C GLU A 388 13.34 1.37 -0.15
N TYR A 389 12.26 0.95 0.51
CA TYR A 389 12.14 0.98 1.97
C TYR A 389 12.64 -0.30 2.63
N PHE A 390 12.18 -1.47 2.15
CA PHE A 390 12.47 -2.74 2.80
C PHE A 390 13.86 -3.26 2.44
N PRO A 391 14.66 -3.71 3.44
CA PRO A 391 15.90 -4.41 3.17
C PRO A 391 15.68 -5.72 2.39
N PRO A 392 16.67 -6.18 1.60
CA PRO A 392 16.63 -7.48 0.97
C PRO A 392 16.36 -8.59 2.00
N LYS A 393 15.52 -9.56 1.64
CA LYS A 393 15.17 -10.73 2.48
C LYS A 393 14.48 -10.41 3.81
N TYR A 394 14.00 -9.18 4.02
CA TYR A 394 13.33 -8.77 5.26
C TYR A 394 12.12 -9.67 5.60
N PHE A 395 11.37 -10.10 4.59
CA PHE A 395 10.18 -10.95 4.74
C PHE A 395 10.49 -12.46 4.77
N GLU A 396 11.75 -12.89 4.60
CA GLU A 396 12.12 -14.31 4.69
C GLU A 396 12.30 -14.78 6.15
N LYS A 397 12.31 -13.84 7.10
CA LYS A 397 12.63 -14.09 8.52
C LYS A 397 11.49 -14.70 9.32
N GLU A 398 10.24 -14.51 8.91
CA GLU A 398 9.07 -14.94 9.67
C GLU A 398 8.51 -16.25 9.09
N HIS A 399 8.34 -17.25 9.94
CA HIS A 399 7.99 -18.61 9.53
C HIS A 399 6.53 -19.00 9.80
N ASP A 400 5.79 -18.21 10.58
CA ASP A 400 4.38 -18.46 10.88
C ASP A 400 3.50 -17.35 10.28
N GLU A 401 2.55 -17.73 9.41
CA GLU A 401 1.62 -16.80 8.78
C GLU A 401 0.52 -16.33 9.73
N GLU A 402 0.14 -17.15 10.72
CA GLU A 402 -0.93 -16.84 11.67
C GLU A 402 -0.47 -15.81 12.69
N GLU A 403 0.82 -15.80 13.02
CA GLU A 403 1.41 -14.84 13.97
C GLU A 403 1.54 -13.43 13.40
N ARG A 404 1.59 -13.26 12.07
CA ARG A 404 1.80 -11.98 11.37
C ARG A 404 0.80 -10.89 11.74
N TYR A 405 -0.42 -11.29 12.12
CA TYR A 405 -1.52 -10.36 12.42
C TYR A 405 -1.75 -10.19 13.93
N LEU A 406 -0.91 -10.80 14.77
CA LEU A 406 -1.04 -10.71 16.22
C LEU A 406 -0.54 -9.35 16.74
N GLU A 407 -1.44 -8.61 17.35
CA GLU A 407 -1.17 -7.33 18.01
C GLU A 407 -0.68 -7.51 19.46
N LEU A 408 0.45 -8.21 19.61
CA LEU A 408 1.11 -8.44 20.90
C LEU A 408 1.73 -7.14 21.45
N ALA A 409 2.05 -7.13 22.75
CA ALA A 409 2.76 -6.00 23.37
C ALA A 409 4.15 -5.76 22.73
N SER A 410 4.83 -6.83 22.31
CA SER A 410 6.08 -6.78 21.55
C SER A 410 5.91 -6.11 20.19
N THR A 411 4.81 -6.37 19.48
CA THR A 411 4.47 -5.73 18.20
C THR A 411 4.33 -4.22 18.38
N ALA A 412 3.61 -3.78 19.41
CA ALA A 412 3.47 -2.36 19.72
C ALA A 412 4.82 -1.69 20.06
N LYS A 413 5.68 -2.37 20.82
CA LYS A 413 7.03 -1.87 21.15
C LYS A 413 7.90 -1.71 19.89
N ARG A 414 8.02 -2.77 19.08
CA ARG A 414 8.80 -2.75 17.82
C ARG A 414 8.31 -1.66 16.86
N ARG A 415 7.00 -1.44 16.79
CA ARG A 415 6.40 -0.37 16.00
C ARG A 415 6.80 1.02 16.49
N THR A 416 6.78 1.26 17.81
CA THR A 416 7.27 2.51 18.39
C THR A 416 8.74 2.73 18.06
N GLU A 417 9.58 1.71 18.24
CA GLU A 417 11.00 1.75 17.92
C GLU A 417 11.24 2.08 16.44
N ARG A 418 10.51 1.46 15.51
CA ARG A 418 10.59 1.73 14.08
C ARG A 418 10.20 3.17 13.73
N VAL A 419 9.11 3.68 14.31
CA VAL A 419 8.67 5.07 14.12
C VAL A 419 9.72 6.06 14.63
N LEU A 420 10.33 5.79 15.77
CA LEU A 420 11.41 6.62 16.32
C LEU A 420 12.67 6.62 15.44
N ARG A 421 13.10 5.45 14.97
CA ARG A 421 14.24 5.33 14.04
C ARG A 421 13.99 6.06 12.73
N LEU A 422 12.77 5.97 12.17
CA LEU A 422 12.36 6.75 11.00
C LEU A 422 12.42 8.26 11.27
N GLY A 423 11.98 8.71 12.45
CA GLY A 423 12.12 10.09 12.90
C GLY A 423 13.58 10.57 12.93
N THR A 424 14.50 9.74 13.44
CA THR A 424 15.94 10.07 13.44
C THR A 424 16.53 10.03 12.03
N GLN A 425 16.14 9.06 11.20
CA GLN A 425 16.56 9.00 9.79
C GLN A 425 16.14 10.27 9.05
N LEU A 426 14.89 10.71 9.20
CA LEU A 426 14.42 11.98 8.63
C LEU A 426 15.20 13.20 9.16
N SER A 427 15.65 13.15 10.40
CA SER A 427 16.48 14.22 11.00
C SER A 427 17.89 14.27 10.41
N SER A 428 18.42 13.14 9.91
CA SER A 428 19.76 13.07 9.32
C SER A 428 19.91 13.88 8.02
N PHE A 429 18.81 14.17 7.34
CA PHE A 429 18.78 15.05 6.16
C PHE A 429 18.95 16.54 6.52
N ASN A 430 18.90 16.92 7.81
CA ASN A 430 19.11 18.29 8.30
C ASN A 430 18.22 19.36 7.63
N ARG A 431 16.98 18.99 7.26
CA ARG A 431 16.08 19.85 6.47
C ARG A 431 14.78 20.22 7.18
N TRP A 432 14.01 19.24 7.64
CA TRP A 432 12.67 19.48 8.20
C TRP A 432 12.64 19.35 9.72
N VAL A 433 13.26 18.29 10.23
CA VAL A 433 13.37 17.97 11.65
C VAL A 433 14.83 17.75 12.02
N SER A 434 15.14 17.96 13.28
CA SER A 434 16.47 17.80 13.88
C SER A 434 16.32 16.98 15.16
N TYR A 435 17.32 16.17 15.48
CA TYR A 435 17.35 15.35 16.69
C TYR A 435 18.57 15.72 17.54
N ASN A 436 18.31 16.13 18.79
CA ASN A 436 19.35 16.44 19.75
C ASN A 436 19.68 15.19 20.59
N LYS A 437 20.86 14.61 20.35
CA LYS A 437 21.35 13.42 21.06
C LYS A 437 21.54 13.63 22.55
N THR A 438 21.91 14.84 23.01
CA THR A 438 22.12 15.10 24.44
C THR A 438 20.82 15.26 25.20
N ALA A 439 19.82 15.90 24.59
CA ALA A 439 18.52 16.15 25.21
C ALA A 439 17.51 15.04 24.96
N HIS A 440 17.80 14.12 24.03
CA HIS A 440 16.86 13.12 23.50
C HIS A 440 15.55 13.73 22.99
N THR A 441 15.66 14.87 22.30
CA THR A 441 14.48 15.60 21.78
C THR A 441 14.60 15.89 20.30
N PHE A 442 13.48 15.75 19.60
CA PHE A 442 13.25 16.26 18.26
C PHE A 442 12.85 17.74 18.32
N SER A 443 13.28 18.51 17.33
CA SER A 443 12.87 19.90 17.09
C SER A 443 12.73 20.17 15.59
N LEU A 444 11.96 21.20 15.23
CA LEU A 444 11.96 21.69 13.86
C LEU A 444 13.35 22.19 13.48
N SER A 445 13.80 21.86 12.27
CA SER A 445 15.02 22.43 11.73
C SER A 445 14.82 23.92 11.45
N GLN A 446 15.78 24.75 11.83
CA GLN A 446 15.77 26.16 11.40
C GLN A 446 15.98 26.18 9.89
N THR A 447 15.02 26.78 9.17
CA THR A 447 15.05 26.91 7.72
C THR A 447 16.40 27.49 7.30
N ARG A 448 17.18 26.78 6.48
CA ARG A 448 18.30 27.42 5.77
C ARG A 448 17.69 28.47 4.86
N THR A 449 17.81 29.75 5.23
CA THR A 449 17.66 30.84 4.27
C THR A 449 18.58 30.54 3.11
N ALA A 450 18.03 30.51 1.90
CA ALA A 450 18.72 30.25 0.65
C ALA A 450 19.75 31.37 0.34
N GLN A 451 20.86 31.42 1.08
CA GLN A 451 22.05 32.21 0.79
C GLN A 451 23.26 31.56 1.45
N SER A 452 23.86 30.58 0.77
CA SER A 452 25.31 30.27 0.78
C SER A 452 25.55 28.95 0.03
N ILE A 453 25.57 29.05 -1.30
CA ILE A 453 26.44 28.24 -2.16
C ILE A 453 27.31 29.24 -2.91
#